data_AF-A0ABD1F8D3-F1
#
_entry.id   AF-A0ABD1F8D3-F1
#
_cell.length_a   1.000
_cell.length_b   1.000
_cell.length_c   1.000
_cell.angle_alpha   90.00
_cell.angle_beta   90.00
_cell.angle_gamma   90.00
#
_symmetry.space_group_name_H-M   'P 1'
#
loop_
_entity.id
_entity.type
_entity.pdbx_description
1 polymer ?
#
loop_
_entity_poly.entity_id
_entity_poly.type
_entity_poly.pdbx_seq_one_letter_code
_entity_poly.pdbx_strand_id
1 'polypeptide(L)' 'MASSNSKKQLEFLYSQLQSDLESDTRYWLRNDAKLKAVVTAKSYEEFRESVDAAHLQPLSKQDIKKTTKTNWNKALQ' A
#
# COMPACT_ATOMS: atom_id res chain seq x y z
N MET A 1 -2.31 28.98 29.53
CA MET A 1 -1.33 27.91 29.21
C MET A 1 -1.94 26.51 29.14
N ALA A 2 -2.92 26.13 30.00
CA ALA A 2 -3.55 24.80 29.98
C ALA A 2 -4.24 24.39 28.64
N SER A 3 -4.91 25.32 27.96
CA SER A 3 -5.67 25.04 26.72
C SER A 3 -4.79 24.60 25.53
N SER A 4 -3.54 25.04 25.47
CA SER A 4 -2.61 24.65 24.40
C SER A 4 -2.07 23.22 24.56
N ASN A 5 -2.03 22.73 25.80
CA ASN A 5 -1.54 21.38 26.10
C ASN A 5 -2.59 20.31 25.78
N SER A 6 -3.87 20.55 26.11
CA SER A 6 -4.96 19.64 25.74
C SER A 6 -5.13 19.48 24.24
N LYS A 7 -4.95 20.55 23.45
CA LYS A 7 -4.97 20.46 21.98
C LYS A 7 -3.85 19.56 21.46
N LYS A 8 -2.63 19.70 21.97
CA LYS A 8 -1.49 18.85 21.57
C LYS A 8 -1.72 17.39 21.94
N GLN A 9 -2.29 17.11 23.11
CA GLN A 9 -2.65 15.73 23.49
C GLN A 9 -3.72 15.14 22.58
N LEU A 10 -4.71 15.93 22.17
CA LEU A 10 -5.75 15.49 21.24
C LEU A 10 -5.15 15.10 19.87
N GLU A 11 -4.32 15.97 19.30
CA GLU A 11 -3.65 15.71 18.01
C GLU A 11 -2.74 14.48 18.07
N PHE A 12 -1.98 14.35 19.16
CA PHE A 12 -1.14 13.17 19.39
C PHE A 12 -1.98 11.88 19.45
N LEU A 13 -3.08 11.90 20.20
CA LEU A 13 -3.96 10.73 20.33
C LEU A 13 -4.62 10.38 19.01
N TYR A 14 -5.03 11.37 18.22
CA TYR A 14 -5.60 11.15 16.90
C TYR A 14 -4.58 10.53 15.94
N SER A 15 -3.35 11.04 15.91
CA SER A 15 -2.26 10.46 15.11
C SER A 15 -1.94 9.03 15.54
N GLN A 16 -1.94 8.75 16.85
CA GLN A 16 -1.70 7.40 17.36
C GLN A 16 -2.81 6.44 16.91
N LEU A 17 -4.06 6.85 17.07
CA LEU A 17 -5.22 6.08 16.63
C LEU A 17 -5.18 5.79 15.12
N GLN A 18 -4.84 6.79 14.32
CA GLN A 18 -4.68 6.64 12.86
C GLN A 18 -3.63 5.58 12.53
N SER A 19 -2.46 5.64 13.18
CA SER A 19 -1.37 4.67 13.00
C SER A 19 -1.79 3.25 13.40
N ASP A 20 -2.50 3.11 14.50
CA ASP A 20 -2.96 1.82 15.01
C ASP A 20 -3.98 1.19 14.05
N LEU A 21 -4.95 1.97 13.55
CA LEU A 21 -5.93 1.52 12.56
C LEU A 21 -5.26 1.07 11.25
N GLU A 22 -4.28 1.82 10.76
CA GLU A 22 -3.54 1.42 9.58
C GLU A 22 -2.72 0.15 9.80
N SER A 23 -2.12 -0.01 10.98
CA SER A 23 -1.40 -1.23 11.35
C SER A 23 -2.32 -2.45 11.35
N ASP A 24 -3.50 -2.33 11.96
CA ASP A 24 -4.51 -3.38 11.98
C ASP A 24 -4.98 -3.73 10.57
N THR A 25 -5.24 -2.71 9.74
CA THR A 25 -5.63 -2.91 8.34
C THR A 25 -4.56 -3.69 7.58
N ARG A 26 -3.29 -3.31 7.73
CA ARG A 26 -2.16 -4.02 7.11
C ARG A 26 -2.02 -5.45 7.63
N TYR A 27 -2.25 -5.67 8.92
CA TYR A 27 -2.20 -6.99 9.55
C TYR A 27 -3.23 -7.95 8.93
N TRP A 28 -4.49 -7.51 8.84
CA TRP A 28 -5.57 -8.32 8.28
C TRP A 28 -5.35 -8.64 6.81
N LEU A 29 -4.96 -7.65 6.01
CA LEU A 29 -4.67 -7.82 4.59
C LEU A 29 -3.54 -8.82 4.34
N ARG A 30 -2.46 -8.73 5.13
CA ARG A 30 -1.32 -9.65 5.02
C ARG A 30 -1.70 -11.06 5.42
N ASN A 31 -2.54 -11.24 6.43
CA ASN A 31 -2.98 -12.57 6.85
C ASN A 31 -3.93 -13.22 5.84
N ASP A 32 -4.84 -12.45 5.23
CA ASP A 32 -5.65 -12.92 4.11
C ASP A 32 -4.76 -13.38 2.95
N ALA A 33 -3.75 -12.59 2.60
CA ALA A 33 -2.78 -12.98 1.58
C ALA A 33 -1.99 -14.24 1.96
N LYS A 34 -1.57 -14.41 3.22
CA LYS A 34 -0.92 -15.66 3.69
C LYS A 34 -1.84 -16.87 3.51
N LEU A 35 -3.12 -16.74 3.87
CA LEU A 35 -4.10 -17.82 3.73
C LEU A 35 -4.36 -18.19 2.28
N LYS A 36 -4.30 -17.23 1.35
CA LYS A 36 -4.38 -17.49 -0.09
C LYS A 36 -3.08 -18.11 -0.61
N ALA A 37 -1.95 -17.52 -0.28
CA ALA A 37 -0.64 -17.93 -0.77
C ALA A 37 -0.26 -19.34 -0.29
N VAL A 38 -0.67 -19.75 0.92
CA VAL A 38 -0.35 -21.10 1.43
C VAL A 38 -0.99 -22.22 0.59
N VAL A 39 -2.11 -21.94 -0.07
CA VAL A 39 -2.79 -22.92 -0.96
C VAL A 39 -2.39 -22.78 -2.42
N THR A 40 -1.94 -21.61 -2.87
CA THR A 40 -1.62 -21.37 -4.29
C THR A 40 -0.14 -21.40 -4.63
N ALA A 41 0.75 -21.03 -3.70
CA ALA A 41 2.17 -20.87 -3.98
C ALA A 41 2.88 -22.23 -4.10
N LYS A 42 3.76 -22.35 -5.10
CA LYS A 42 4.56 -23.55 -5.37
C LYS A 42 5.95 -23.49 -4.72
N SER A 43 6.36 -22.30 -4.28
CA SER A 43 7.64 -22.04 -3.63
C SER A 43 7.49 -21.01 -2.52
N TYR A 44 8.45 -20.99 -1.59
CA TYR A 44 8.48 -19.97 -0.55
C TYR A 44 8.68 -18.55 -1.12
N GLU A 45 9.43 -18.41 -2.21
CA GLU A 45 9.64 -17.11 -2.84
C GLU A 45 8.32 -16.53 -3.36
N GLU A 46 7.56 -17.32 -4.11
CA GLU A 46 6.22 -16.94 -4.60
C GLU A 46 5.27 -16.61 -3.44
N PHE A 47 5.32 -17.37 -2.35
CA PHE A 47 4.56 -17.07 -1.14
C PHE A 47 4.96 -15.71 -0.55
N ARG A 48 6.26 -15.45 -0.41
CA ARG A 48 6.79 -14.21 0.15
C ARG A 48 6.39 -13.02 -0.69
N GLU A 49 6.59 -13.09 -2.01
CA GLU A 49 6.23 -12.04 -2.95
C GLU A 49 4.73 -11.73 -2.91
N SER A 50 3.87 -12.76 -2.88
CA SER A 50 2.42 -12.58 -2.81
C SER A 50 1.98 -11.88 -1.52
N VAL A 51 2.54 -12.30 -0.38
CA VAL A 51 2.23 -11.72 0.93
C VAL A 51 2.76 -10.30 1.07
N ASP A 52 3.96 -10.03 0.55
CA ASP A 52 4.57 -8.71 0.62
C ASP A 52 3.89 -7.73 -0.37
N ALA A 53 3.44 -8.18 -1.54
CA ALA A 53 2.72 -7.36 -2.50
C ALA A 53 1.25 -7.07 -2.12
N ALA A 54 0.69 -7.77 -1.13
CA ALA A 54 -0.73 -7.70 -0.79
C ALA A 54 -1.24 -6.29 -0.45
N HIS A 55 -0.38 -5.44 0.10
CA HIS A 55 -0.70 -4.07 0.50
C HIS A 55 -0.60 -3.03 -0.63
N LEU A 56 -0.17 -3.45 -1.82
CA LEU A 56 -0.09 -2.56 -2.97
C LEU A 56 -1.49 -2.27 -3.50
N GLN A 57 -1.78 -0.98 -3.71
CA GLN A 57 -3.02 -0.55 -4.34
C GLN A 57 -2.89 -0.65 -5.87
N PRO A 58 -3.99 -0.96 -6.57
CA PRO A 58 -4.01 -0.88 -8.03
C PRO A 58 -3.64 0.52 -8.51
N LEU A 59 -2.85 0.60 -9.58
CA LEU A 59 -2.50 1.87 -10.22
C LEU A 59 -3.77 2.59 -10.67
N SER A 60 -3.95 3.84 -10.25
CA SER A 60 -5.03 4.69 -10.71
C SER A 60 -4.68 5.35 -12.04
N LYS A 61 -5.69 5.87 -12.75
CA LYS A 61 -5.48 6.66 -13.98
C LYS A 61 -4.62 7.90 -13.76
N GLN A 62 -4.54 8.39 -12.52
CA GLN A 62 -3.72 9.55 -12.15
C GLN A 62 -2.25 9.17 -12.00
N ASP A 63 -1.94 7.91 -11.67
CA ASP A 63 -0.58 7.39 -11.54
C ASP A 63 0.06 7.09 -12.90
N ILE A 64 -0.77 6.94 -13.93
CA ILE A 64 -0.31 6.75 -15.31
C ILE A 64 0.13 8.11 -15.87
N LYS A 65 1.45 8.35 -15.94
CA LYS A 65 2.01 9.48 -16.71
C LYS A 65 1.44 9.39 -18.13
N LYS A 66 0.86 10.50 -18.62
CA LYS A 66 0.40 10.61 -20.01
C LYS A 66 1.55 10.18 -20.92
N THR A 67 1.43 9.01 -21.54
CA THR A 67 2.43 8.55 -22.47
C THR A 67 2.46 9.57 -23.60
N THR A 68 3.57 10.29 -23.74
CA THR A 68 3.84 10.94 -25.02
C THR A 68 3.81 9.80 -26.03
N LYS A 69 2.81 9.77 -26.92
CA LYS A 69 2.96 9.86 -28.38
C LYS A 69 4.28 9.37 -29.00
N THR A 70 5.05 8.47 -28.41
CA THR A 70 6.34 8.05 -28.95
C THR A 70 6.03 7.02 -30.00
N ASN A 71 6.00 7.47 -31.25
CA ASN A 71 5.89 6.59 -32.40
C ASN A 71 7.16 5.72 -32.39
N TRP A 72 7.02 4.43 -32.08
CA TRP A 72 8.14 3.49 -31.97
C TRP A 72 8.85 3.27 -33.32
N ASN A 73 8.20 3.67 -34.43
CA ASN A 73 8.78 3.73 -35.78
C ASN A 73 9.40 5.11 -36.06
N LYS A 74 10.58 5.40 -35.51
CA LYS A 74 11.39 6.56 -35.94
C LYS A 74 12.40 6.23 -37.06
N ALA A 75 12.47 4.98 -37.52
CA ALA A 75 13.47 4.51 -38.49
C ALA A 75 12.92 4.29 -39.92
N LEU A 76 11.75 4.83 -40.27
CA LEU A 76 11.12 4.68 -41.60
C LEU A 76 10.70 6.03 -42.23
N GLN A 77 11.48 7.10 -42.01
CA GLN A 77 11.35 8.35 -42.78
C GLN A 77 12.70 8.72 -43.38
#